data_AF-A0A0B7G569-F1
#
_entry.id   AF-A0A0B7G569-F1
#
_cell.length_a   1.000
_cell.length_b   1.000
_cell.length_c   1.000
_cell.angle_alpha   90.00
_cell.angle_beta   90.00
_cell.angle_gamma   90.00
#
_symmetry.space_group_name_H-M   'P 1'
#
loop_
_entity.id
_entity.type
_entity.pdbx_description
1 polymer ?
#
loop_
_entity_poly.entity_id
_entity_poly.type
_entity_poly.pdbx_seq_one_letter_code
_entity_poly.pdbx_strand_id
1 'polypeptide(L)'
;MKAILVVGATGQQGNTVIRAMTESDDYLCLALTRNLDSPKAQKLKSFKNVQLVSADLGDIQQLRTLFENAALSPTGKIWGVFVALAFPGLGMSAEGEEKQGKVGCV
;
A
#
# COMPACT_ATOMS: atom_id res chain seq x y z
N MET A 1 -16.53 -7.78 -0.46
CA MET A 1 -15.11 -7.57 -0.81
C MET A 1 -14.45 -6.73 0.28
N LYS A 2 -13.35 -7.20 0.89
CA LYS A 2 -12.61 -6.50 1.97
C LYS A 2 -11.49 -5.67 1.35
N ALA A 3 -11.44 -4.37 1.63
CA ALA A 3 -10.40 -3.49 1.13
C ALA A 3 -9.13 -3.62 1.98
N ILE A 4 -8.01 -3.98 1.37
CA ILE A 4 -6.70 -4.09 2.04
C ILE A 4 -5.74 -3.09 1.42
N LEU A 5 -5.17 -2.22 2.26
CA LEU A 5 -4.14 -1.27 1.85
C LEU A 5 -2.78 -1.97 1.86
N VAL A 6 -2.09 -1.96 0.71
CA VAL A 6 -0.76 -2.54 0.55
C VAL A 6 0.27 -1.42 0.45
N VAL A 7 1.04 -1.22 1.52
CA VAL A 7 2.18 -0.32 1.57
C VAL A 7 3.42 -1.04 1.07
N GLY A 8 4.17 -0.41 0.15
CA GLY A 8 5.27 -1.05 -0.56
C GLY A 8 4.82 -1.94 -1.73
N ALA A 9 3.64 -1.65 -2.29
CA ALA A 9 3.00 -2.40 -3.37
C ALA A 9 3.90 -2.68 -4.59
N THR A 10 4.77 -1.72 -4.95
CA THR A 10 5.66 -1.83 -6.11
C THR A 10 6.96 -2.60 -5.83
N GLY A 11 7.21 -2.96 -4.57
CA GLY A 11 8.31 -3.81 -4.13
C GLY A 11 8.06 -5.29 -4.44
N GLN A 12 9.08 -6.13 -4.28
CA GLN A 12 8.97 -7.56 -4.59
C GLN A 12 7.97 -8.27 -3.67
N GLN A 13 8.04 -8.02 -2.36
CA GLN A 13 7.14 -8.62 -1.37
C GLN A 13 5.69 -8.16 -1.59
N GLY A 14 5.48 -6.84 -1.72
CA GLY A 14 4.15 -6.27 -1.98
C GLY A 14 3.50 -6.83 -3.25
N ASN A 15 4.24 -6.89 -4.36
CA ASN A 15 3.72 -7.42 -5.63
C ASN A 15 3.33 -8.90 -5.53
N THR A 16 4.07 -9.72 -4.80
CA THR A 16 3.71 -11.13 -4.55
C THR A 16 2.38 -11.25 -3.80
N VAL A 17 2.19 -10.44 -2.76
CA VAL A 17 0.92 -10.42 -1.99
C VAL A 17 -0.23 -9.97 -2.87
N ILE A 18 -0.05 -8.91 -3.67
CA ILE A 18 -1.09 -8.42 -4.59
C ILE A 18 -1.49 -9.51 -5.58
N ARG A 19 -0.53 -10.23 -6.17
CA ARG A 19 -0.82 -11.34 -7.09
C ARG A 19 -1.66 -12.42 -6.43
N ALA A 20 -1.29 -12.86 -5.24
CA ALA A 20 -2.07 -13.86 -4.50
C ALA A 20 -3.50 -13.36 -4.20
N MET A 21 -3.65 -12.08 -3.85
CA MET A 21 -4.98 -11.50 -3.61
C MET A 21 -5.86 -11.49 -4.86
N THR A 22 -5.28 -11.36 -6.05
CA THR A 22 -6.04 -11.33 -7.32
C THR A 22 -6.65 -12.68 -7.71
N GLU A 23 -6.24 -13.77 -7.05
CA GLU A 23 -6.82 -15.10 -7.25
C GLU A 23 -8.18 -15.26 -6.55
N SER A 24 -8.52 -14.36 -5.61
CA SER A 24 -9.80 -14.33 -4.90
C SER A 24 -10.64 -13.11 -5.32
N ASP A 25 -11.96 -13.24 -5.27
CA ASP A 25 -12.91 -12.14 -5.45
C ASP A 25 -13.36 -11.53 -4.11
N ASP A 26 -12.81 -12.01 -3.00
CA ASP A 26 -13.14 -11.53 -1.66
C ASP A 26 -12.39 -10.26 -1.28
N TYR A 27 -11.32 -9.91 -1.99
CA TYR A 27 -10.42 -8.82 -1.63
C TYR A 27 -10.31 -7.74 -2.71
N LEU A 28 -10.28 -6.49 -2.27
CA LEU A 28 -9.91 -5.32 -3.06
C LEU A 28 -8.54 -4.86 -2.58
N CYS A 29 -7.56 -4.83 -3.46
CA CYS A 29 -6.24 -4.31 -3.14
C CYS A 29 -6.18 -2.81 -3.42
N LEU A 30 -5.89 -2.01 -2.39
CA LEU A 30 -5.51 -0.61 -2.51
C LEU A 30 -3.97 -0.54 -2.52
N ALA A 31 -3.38 -0.48 -3.70
CA ALA A 31 -1.92 -0.50 -3.89
C ALA A 31 -1.34 0.92 -3.71
N LEU A 32 -0.65 1.15 -2.60
CA LEU A 32 -0.06 2.44 -2.29
C LEU A 32 1.25 2.66 -3.08
N THR A 33 1.34 3.79 -3.76
CA THR A 33 2.55 4.24 -4.48
C THR A 33 2.74 5.75 -4.29
N ARG A 34 3.97 6.24 -4.41
CA ARG A 34 4.23 7.69 -4.48
C ARG A 34 3.99 8.27 -5.87
N ASN A 35 3.99 7.41 -6.90
CA ASN A 35 3.83 7.82 -8.28
C ASN A 35 2.95 6.79 -9.02
N LEU A 36 1.75 7.24 -9.40
CA LEU A 36 0.76 6.45 -10.13
C LEU A 36 1.22 6.12 -11.56
N ASP A 37 2.01 7.00 -12.18
CA ASP A 37 2.46 6.87 -13.57
C ASP A 37 3.72 6.01 -13.73
N SER A 38 4.31 5.57 -12.61
CA SER A 38 5.49 4.70 -12.68
C SER A 38 5.16 3.39 -13.41
N PRO A 39 6.09 2.84 -14.23
CA PRO A 39 5.85 1.59 -14.96
C PRO A 39 5.46 0.42 -14.05
N LYS A 40 5.96 0.40 -12.80
CA LYS A 40 5.60 -0.62 -11.81
C LYS A 40 4.16 -0.44 -11.32
N ALA A 41 3.73 0.78 -11.04
CA ALA A 41 2.35 1.05 -10.62
C ALA A 41 1.36 0.73 -11.75
N GLN A 42 1.64 1.14 -12.99
CA GLN A 42 0.79 0.83 -14.14
C GLN A 42 0.63 -0.68 -14.37
N LYS A 43 1.68 -1.47 -14.13
CA LYS A 43 1.59 -2.95 -14.13
C LYS A 43 0.67 -3.51 -13.05
N LEU A 44 0.61 -2.89 -11.87
CA LEU A 44 -0.32 -3.34 -10.81
C LEU A 44 -1.77 -3.00 -11.18
N LYS A 45 -2.00 -1.87 -11.85
CA LYS A 45 -3.33 -1.43 -12.31
C LYS A 45 -3.97 -2.41 -13.30
N SER A 46 -3.18 -3.19 -14.04
CA SER A 46 -3.72 -4.18 -14.97
C SER A 46 -4.27 -5.44 -14.29
N PHE A 47 -4.04 -5.61 -12.98
CA PHE A 47 -4.58 -6.76 -12.26
C PHE A 47 -6.03 -6.56 -11.84
N LYS A 48 -6.78 -7.66 -11.77
CA LYS A 48 -8.17 -7.68 -11.29
C LYS A 48 -8.21 -7.21 -9.83
N ASN A 49 -9.27 -6.48 -9.46
CA ASN A 49 -9.50 -6.05 -8.07
C ASN A 49 -8.31 -5.28 -7.44
N VAL A 50 -7.53 -4.55 -8.25
CA VAL A 50 -6.47 -3.65 -7.78
C VAL A 50 -6.81 -2.20 -8.13
N GLN A 51 -6.73 -1.32 -7.14
CA GLN A 51 -6.82 0.13 -7.30
C GLN A 51 -5.51 0.76 -6.84
N LEU A 52 -4.93 1.63 -7.67
CA LEU A 52 -3.77 2.41 -7.27
C LEU A 52 -4.20 3.59 -6.42
N VAL A 53 -3.46 3.83 -5.34
CA VAL A 53 -3.65 5.00 -4.50
C VAL A 53 -2.33 5.69 -4.25
N SER A 54 -2.35 7.03 -4.24
CA SER A 54 -1.15 7.85 -4.07
C SER A 54 -1.05 8.42 -2.67
N ALA A 55 0.07 8.16 -1.98
CA ALA A 55 0.50 8.93 -0.82
C ALA A 55 2.00 8.75 -0.58
N ASP A 56 2.61 9.72 0.09
CA ASP A 56 3.95 9.57 0.65
C ASP A 56 3.88 9.17 2.13
N LEU A 57 4.65 8.15 2.53
CA LEU A 57 4.78 7.73 3.92
C LEU A 57 5.48 8.77 4.79
N GLY A 58 6.25 9.68 4.17
CA GLY A 58 6.85 10.83 4.86
C GLY A 58 5.86 11.95 5.16
N ASP A 59 4.66 11.92 4.57
CA ASP A 59 3.64 12.96 4.72
C ASP A 59 2.40 12.42 5.45
N ILE A 60 2.37 12.65 6.76
CA ILE A 60 1.28 12.20 7.65
C ILE A 60 -0.07 12.78 7.23
N GLN A 61 -0.12 13.99 6.67
CA GLN A 61 -1.39 14.62 6.28
C GLN A 61 -1.98 13.94 5.04
N GLN A 62 -1.14 13.53 4.10
CA GLN A 62 -1.58 12.73 2.95
C GLN A 62 -2.14 11.38 3.39
N LEU A 63 -1.48 10.72 4.35
CA LEU A 63 -1.97 9.45 4.87
C LEU A 63 -3.30 9.59 5.62
N ARG A 64 -3.47 10.62 6.46
CA ARG A 64 -4.75 10.88 7.12
C ARG A 64 -5.87 11.09 6.10
N THR A 65 -5.64 11.97 5.14
CA THR A 65 -6.58 12.24 4.04
C THR A 65 -6.92 10.95 3.27
N LEU A 66 -5.93 10.08 3.05
CA LEU A 66 -6.14 8.78 2.42
C LEU A 66 -7.10 7.89 3.23
N PHE A 67 -6.87 7.72 4.53
CA PHE A 67 -7.73 6.91 5.39
C PHE A 67 -9.15 7.48 5.52
N GLU A 68 -9.28 8.80 5.61
CA GLU A 68 -10.57 9.50 5.62
C GLU A 68 -11.33 9.30 4.30
N ASN A 69 -10.67 9.51 3.16
CA ASN A 69 -11.28 9.30 1.85
C ASN A 69 -11.69 7.84 1.63
N ALA A 70 -10.88 6.88 2.10
CA ALA A 70 -11.21 5.47 2.02
C ALA A 70 -12.45 5.11 2.87
N ALA A 71 -12.64 5.77 4.02
CA ALA A 71 -13.83 5.59 4.84
C ALA A 71 -15.11 6.11 4.18
N LEU A 72 -15.00 7.10 3.28
CA LEU A 72 -16.11 7.68 2.52
C LEU A 72 -16.38 6.96 1.19
N SER A 73 -15.50 6.07 0.75
CA SER A 73 -15.60 5.34 -0.52
C SER A 73 -16.75 4.31 -0.52
N PRO A 74 -17.43 4.06 -1.66
CA PRO A 74 -18.45 3.01 -1.79
C PRO A 74 -17.94 1.60 -1.44
N THR A 75 -16.62 1.38 -1.50
CA THR A 75 -15.97 0.12 -1.16
C THR A 75 -15.81 -0.10 0.36
N GLY A 76 -16.14 0.92 1.17
CA GLY A 76 -16.09 0.87 2.63
C GLY A 76 -14.70 1.09 3.23
N LYS A 77 -14.68 1.25 4.56
CA LYS A 77 -13.48 1.43 5.40
C LYS A 77 -12.41 0.37 5.09
N ILE A 78 -11.14 0.78 5.08
CA ILE A 78 -9.99 -0.12 4.97
C ILE A 78 -10.09 -1.20 6.05
N TRP A 79 -10.18 -2.46 5.63
CA TRP A 79 -10.34 -3.62 6.52
C TRP A 79 -9.01 -4.04 7.15
N GLY A 80 -7.91 -3.86 6.43
CA GLY A 80 -6.57 -4.17 6.92
C GLY A 80 -5.47 -3.44 6.15
N VAL A 81 -4.30 -3.33 6.78
CA VAL A 81 -3.10 -2.73 6.18
C VAL A 81 -1.99 -3.79 6.19
N PHE A 82 -1.39 -4.03 5.02
CA PHE A 82 -0.20 -4.83 4.87
C PHE A 82 0.98 -3.90 4.54
N VAL A 83 2.06 -3.99 5.32
CA VAL A 83 3.24 -3.14 5.17
C VAL A 83 4.45 -4.00 4.85
N ALA A 84 5.01 -3.84 3.65
CA ALA A 84 6.26 -4.47 3.26
C ALA A 84 7.21 -3.40 2.70
N LEU A 85 8.07 -2.88 3.56
CA LEU A 85 9.06 -1.87 3.22
C LEU A 85 10.42 -2.52 3.03
N ALA A 86 11.23 -1.96 2.13
CA ALA A 86 12.56 -2.46 1.86
C ALA A 86 13.47 -2.21 3.06
N PHE A 87 13.98 -3.29 3.66
CA PHE A 87 15.01 -3.24 4.69
C PHE A 87 16.36 -2.87 4.07
N PRO A 88 17.08 -1.86 4.58
CA PRO A 88 18.31 -1.34 3.97
C PRO A 88 19.50 -2.30 4.05
N GLY A 89 19.40 -3.39 4.82
CA GLY A 89 20.44 -4.44 4.94
C GLY A 89 21.12 -4.45 6.30
N LEU A 90 21.70 -5.60 6.69
CA LEU A 90 22.41 -5.76 7.96
C LEU A 90 23.61 -4.80 8.03
N GLY A 91 23.68 -3.98 9.09
CA GLY A 91 24.78 -3.02 9.32
C GLY A 91 24.53 -1.60 8.80
N MET A 92 23.37 -1.33 8.18
CA MET A 92 22.94 0.01 7.80
C MET A 92 22.04 0.63 8.89
N SER A 93 22.00 1.96 9.01
CA SER A 93 21.14 2.65 9.97
C SER A 93 19.66 2.31 9.72
N ALA A 94 18.97 1.83 10.75
CA ALA A 94 17.55 1.50 10.73
C ALA A 94 16.64 2.73 10.95
N GLU A 95 17.19 3.95 11.07
CA GLU A 95 16.39 5.17 11.31
C GLU A 95 15.32 5.42 10.24
N GLY A 96 15.61 5.05 8.98
CA GLY A 96 14.64 5.13 7.90
C GLY A 96 13.46 4.18 8.11
N GLU A 97 13.73 2.99 8.62
CA GLU A 97 12.72 1.97 8.92
C GLU A 97 11.92 2.30 10.17
N GLU A 98 12.57 2.82 11.22
CA GLU A 98 11.90 3.24 12.44
C GLU A 98 10.94 4.40 12.16
N LYS A 99 11.36 5.37 11.34
CA LYS A 99 10.48 6.46 10.87
C LYS A 99 9.30 5.92 10.07
N GLN A 100 9.53 5.00 9.14
CA GLN A 100 8.44 4.45 8.32
C GLN A 100 7.51 3.49 9.10
N GLY A 101 8.04 2.72 10.05
CA GLY A 101 7.29 1.78 10.89
C GLY A 101 6.35 2.49 11.87
N LYS A 102 6.77 3.61 12.45
CA LYS A 102 5.93 4.46 13.32
C LYS A 102 4.71 5.03 12.57
N VAL A 103 4.84 5.27 11.27
CA VAL A 103 3.74 5.78 10.43
C VAL A 103 2.71 4.69 10.08
N GLY A 104 3.10 3.41 10.09
CA GLY A 104 2.19 2.29 9.84
C GLY A 104 1.27 1.91 11.01
N CYS A 105 1.46 2.51 12.20
CA CYS A 105 0.76 2.15 13.43
C CYS A 105 -0.33 3.15 13.86
N VAL A 106 -0.82 4.02 12.96
CA VAL A 106 -1.83 5.06 13.26
C VAL A 106 -3.24 4.57 12.96
#